data_AF-A0A940J7K9-F1
#
_entry.id   AF-A0A940J7K9-F1
#
_cell.length_a   1.000
_cell.length_b   1.000
_cell.length_c   1.000
_cell.angle_alpha   90.00
_cell.angle_beta   90.00
_cell.angle_gamma   90.00
#
_symmetry.space_group_name_H-M   'P 1'
#
loop_
_entity.id
_entity.type
_entity.pdbx_description
1 polymer ?
#
loop_
_entity_poly.entity_id
_entity_poly.type
_entity_poly.pdbx_seq_one_letter_code
_entity_poly.pdbx_strand_id
1 'polypeptide(L)'
;MVPSIRRQVCNEAPPRPEGDYVLYWLLTNRRATWNFSLQRAIEWAQELDKPLVVLESLGVSQPWACDRFHRFVLEGMRENRHAFAARGALYYPYVEPAAGAGDGLLQALAAHACVVVTDEFPCFFLPQLVRALSPTLGVRVEMVDSNGLLPLRATDKAHATAYSFRRMLHKTLPAHLLQLPQPDPLANTPLPRLEALPERITRRWPAATKALLDGEASALAALPIDHAVRPVDTLSGGHSSACEVLDAFLSEKLARYDEARNVPDEAASSGLSIHLHWGHISAHEVFARLMRQEGWTPANLSSKPTGQRHGWWGASPEAESFLDELITWRELSFNTCVYVPNYDRYESLPEWAQATLDKHAADPRPVRYALSEFEAARTHDPLWNAAQRQLVREGRIHNYLRMLWGKKILEWSASPREALDTLIQLNNKYALDGRDPNSYGGISWILGRYDRPWGPERPIFGTIRYMSSENTARKVSVKEYLRRYAGP
;
A
#
# COMPACT_ATOMS: atom_id res chain seq x y z
N MET A 1 18.08 -6.42 -16.79
CA MET A 1 18.50 -5.21 -16.06
C MET A 1 17.27 -4.42 -15.64
N VAL A 2 17.29 -3.82 -14.45
CA VAL A 2 16.23 -2.93 -13.97
C VAL A 2 16.20 -1.65 -14.81
N PRO A 3 15.04 -1.22 -15.34
CA PRO A 3 14.93 0.00 -16.15
C PRO A 3 15.44 1.25 -15.41
N SER A 4 16.21 2.10 -16.10
CA SER A 4 16.79 3.32 -15.51
C SER A 4 15.74 4.29 -14.95
N ILE A 5 14.57 4.38 -15.58
CA ILE A 5 13.44 5.23 -15.11
C ILE A 5 12.92 4.84 -13.71
N ARG A 6 13.15 3.59 -13.30
CA ARG A 6 12.78 3.08 -11.98
C ARG A 6 13.87 3.30 -10.94
N ARG A 7 15.04 3.81 -11.31
CA ARG A 7 16.21 3.96 -10.45
C ARG A 7 16.45 5.43 -10.14
N GLN A 8 16.78 5.73 -8.89
CA GLN A 8 17.24 7.05 -8.48
C GLN A 8 18.43 6.92 -7.53
N VAL A 9 19.38 7.81 -7.71
CA VAL A 9 20.51 7.99 -6.79
C VAL A 9 20.09 8.93 -5.68
N CYS A 10 20.33 8.56 -4.43
CA CYS A 10 19.85 9.31 -3.26
C CYS A 10 20.94 10.11 -2.53
N ASN A 11 22.20 9.98 -2.94
CA ASN A 11 23.33 10.74 -2.38
C ASN A 11 24.48 10.87 -3.38
N GLU A 12 25.50 11.65 -3.02
CA GLU A 12 26.67 11.91 -3.89
C GLU A 12 27.81 10.90 -3.69
N ALA A 13 27.71 10.01 -2.70
CA ALA A 13 28.75 9.03 -2.41
C ALA A 13 28.90 8.00 -3.54
N PRO A 14 30.14 7.59 -3.89
CA PRO A 14 30.37 6.55 -4.88
C PRO A 14 30.08 5.15 -4.31
N PRO A 15 29.92 4.13 -5.17
CA PRO A 15 30.07 2.73 -4.76
C PRO A 15 31.46 2.49 -4.15
N ARG A 16 31.55 1.53 -3.22
CA ARG A 16 32.79 1.11 -2.54
C ARG A 16 33.10 -0.37 -2.84
N PRO A 17 33.77 -0.69 -3.96
CA PRO A 17 34.03 -2.08 -4.36
C PRO A 17 34.76 -2.92 -3.29
N GLU A 18 35.51 -2.26 -2.41
CA GLU A 18 36.22 -2.86 -1.28
C GLU A 18 35.31 -3.31 -0.12
N GLY A 19 34.04 -2.90 -0.12
CA GLY A 19 33.06 -3.34 0.88
C GLY A 19 32.85 -4.86 0.89
N ASP A 20 32.25 -5.35 1.96
CA ASP A 20 32.08 -6.78 2.23
C ASP A 20 30.89 -7.38 1.47
N TYR A 21 29.85 -6.58 1.18
CA TYR A 21 28.59 -7.03 0.58
C TYR A 21 27.80 -5.89 -0.06
N VAL A 22 26.82 -6.22 -0.89
CA VAL A 22 25.74 -5.30 -1.28
C VAL A 22 24.62 -5.36 -0.25
N LEU A 23 24.14 -4.21 0.21
CA LEU A 23 23.06 -4.12 1.19
C LEU A 23 21.74 -3.75 0.51
N TYR A 24 20.76 -4.62 0.58
CA TYR A 24 19.37 -4.30 0.27
C TYR A 24 18.64 -3.89 1.54
N TRP A 25 18.34 -2.60 1.66
CA TRP A 25 17.50 -2.03 2.71
C TRP A 25 16.02 -2.15 2.30
N LEU A 26 15.39 -3.23 2.77
CA LEU A 26 14.02 -3.59 2.43
C LEU A 26 13.03 -2.82 3.32
N LEU A 27 12.18 -1.99 2.70
CA LEU A 27 11.24 -1.10 3.41
C LEU A 27 9.79 -1.48 3.17
N THR A 28 9.37 -1.61 1.91
CA THR A 28 7.97 -1.73 1.51
C THR A 28 7.69 -2.87 0.56
N ASN A 29 8.66 -3.32 -0.22
CA ASN A 29 8.45 -4.41 -1.19
C ASN A 29 8.86 -5.75 -0.59
N ARG A 30 8.20 -6.12 0.52
CA ARG A 30 8.54 -7.23 1.44
C ARG A 30 8.30 -8.62 0.86
N ARG A 31 9.03 -8.93 -0.22
CA ARG A 31 8.95 -10.17 -0.97
C ARG A 31 10.26 -10.44 -1.71
N ALA A 32 10.56 -11.72 -1.92
CA ALA A 32 11.73 -12.19 -2.67
C ALA A 32 11.48 -12.34 -4.20
N THR A 33 10.23 -12.19 -4.63
CA THR A 33 9.76 -12.42 -6.00
C THR A 33 9.19 -11.14 -6.61
N TRP A 34 9.24 -11.00 -7.94
CA TRP A 34 8.64 -9.88 -8.66
C TRP A 34 8.98 -8.50 -8.06
N ASN A 35 10.26 -8.28 -7.78
CA ASN A 35 10.77 -7.11 -7.06
C ASN A 35 11.96 -6.48 -7.80
N PHE A 36 11.77 -5.27 -8.34
CA PHE A 36 12.84 -4.52 -9.01
C PHE A 36 13.94 -4.06 -8.05
N SER A 37 13.61 -3.69 -6.81
CA SER A 37 14.60 -3.25 -5.82
C SER A 37 15.57 -4.38 -5.49
N LEU A 38 15.03 -5.57 -5.20
CA LEU A 38 15.82 -6.77 -5.00
C LEU A 38 16.64 -7.12 -6.25
N GLN A 39 16.03 -7.10 -7.43
CA GLN A 39 16.74 -7.36 -8.68
C GLN A 39 17.90 -6.38 -8.90
N ARG A 40 17.74 -5.10 -8.53
CA ARG A 40 18.83 -4.12 -8.63
C ARG A 40 19.96 -4.41 -7.64
N ALA A 41 19.64 -4.85 -6.42
CA ALA A 41 20.64 -5.26 -5.45
C ALA A 41 21.44 -6.48 -5.95
N ILE A 42 20.76 -7.43 -6.60
CA ILE A 42 21.38 -8.61 -7.22
C ILE A 42 22.28 -8.20 -8.39
N GLU A 43 21.85 -7.27 -9.24
CA GLU A 43 22.68 -6.74 -10.33
C GLU A 43 23.99 -6.14 -9.80
N TRP A 44 23.94 -5.35 -8.71
CA TRP A 44 25.14 -4.86 -8.05
C TRP A 44 26.00 -5.98 -7.45
N ALA A 45 25.37 -6.98 -6.83
CA ALA A 45 26.07 -8.10 -6.23
C ALA A 45 26.83 -8.94 -7.28
N GLN A 46 26.23 -9.14 -8.45
CA GLN A 46 26.87 -9.79 -9.60
C GLN A 46 27.99 -8.94 -10.20
N GLU A 47 27.74 -7.64 -10.40
CA GLU A 47 28.72 -6.73 -10.99
C GLU A 47 30.00 -6.61 -10.15
N LEU A 48 29.86 -6.66 -8.82
CA LEU A 48 30.96 -6.51 -7.87
C LEU A 48 31.53 -7.85 -7.37
N ASP A 49 30.91 -8.98 -7.75
CA ASP A 49 31.19 -10.31 -7.20
C ASP A 49 31.16 -10.32 -5.65
N LYS A 50 30.02 -9.88 -5.08
CA LYS A 50 29.83 -9.71 -3.64
C LYS A 50 28.59 -10.45 -3.13
N PRO A 51 28.58 -10.86 -1.85
CA PRO A 51 27.36 -11.32 -1.20
C PRO A 51 26.26 -10.27 -1.17
N LEU A 52 25.02 -10.73 -1.04
CA LEU A 52 23.84 -9.89 -0.80
C LEU A 52 23.38 -10.03 0.65
N VAL A 53 23.28 -8.90 1.35
CA VAL A 53 22.66 -8.77 2.67
C VAL A 53 21.33 -8.06 2.51
N VAL A 54 20.25 -8.62 3.07
CA VAL A 54 18.92 -8.01 3.09
C VAL A 54 18.57 -7.60 4.51
N LEU A 55 18.50 -6.30 4.78
CA LEU A 55 18.01 -5.76 6.05
C LEU A 55 16.51 -5.49 5.93
N GLU A 56 15.70 -6.17 6.73
CA GLU A 56 14.28 -5.85 6.90
C GLU A 56 14.03 -5.40 8.34
N SER A 57 13.71 -4.12 8.52
CA SER A 57 13.44 -3.54 9.83
C SER A 57 11.95 -3.29 10.06
N LEU A 58 11.50 -3.54 11.29
CA LEU A 58 10.18 -3.17 11.79
C LEU A 58 10.34 -2.33 13.07
N GLY A 59 9.98 -1.05 12.99
CA GLY A 59 10.05 -0.11 14.10
C GLY A 59 8.75 -0.07 14.92
N VAL A 60 8.84 0.40 16.16
CA VAL A 60 7.71 0.46 17.11
C VAL A 60 7.17 1.87 17.35
N SER A 61 7.92 2.90 16.95
CA SER A 61 7.59 4.32 17.22
C SER A 61 6.67 4.98 16.20
N GLN A 62 6.28 4.25 15.15
CA GLN A 62 5.45 4.84 14.08
C GLN A 62 4.01 5.06 14.55
N PRO A 63 3.34 6.14 14.10
CA PRO A 63 1.92 6.32 14.36
C PRO A 63 1.11 5.06 14.02
N TRP A 64 0.19 4.71 14.92
CA TRP A 64 -0.69 3.54 14.81
C TRP A 64 0.02 2.18 14.83
N ALA A 65 1.27 2.10 15.28
CA ALA A 65 1.91 0.82 15.59
C ALA A 65 1.03 0.00 16.55
N CYS A 66 0.65 -1.22 16.15
CA CYS A 66 -0.25 -2.08 16.92
C CYS A 66 -0.04 -3.58 16.63
N ASP A 67 -0.59 -4.45 17.48
CA ASP A 67 -0.48 -5.91 17.35
C ASP A 67 -0.90 -6.40 15.97
N ARG A 68 -2.00 -5.86 15.42
CA ARG A 68 -2.52 -6.24 14.10
C ARG A 68 -1.49 -6.08 12.99
N PHE A 69 -0.86 -4.92 12.92
CA PHE A 69 0.09 -4.63 11.86
C PHE A 69 1.40 -5.37 12.09
N HIS A 70 1.86 -5.45 13.34
CA HIS A 70 3.10 -6.13 13.67
C HIS A 70 3.01 -7.61 13.36
N ARG A 71 1.96 -8.31 13.81
CA ARG A 71 1.77 -9.74 13.50
C ARG A 71 1.75 -9.99 12.00
N PHE A 72 1.01 -9.16 11.23
CA PHE A 72 0.92 -9.32 9.78
C PHE A 72 2.28 -9.14 9.07
N VAL A 73 3.10 -8.18 9.50
CA VAL A 73 4.45 -8.00 8.93
C VAL A 73 5.41 -9.11 9.38
N LEU A 74 5.36 -9.52 10.64
CA LEU A 74 6.23 -10.56 11.21
C LEU A 74 6.03 -11.92 10.53
N GLU A 75 4.78 -12.27 10.23
CA GLU A 75 4.46 -13.47 9.45
C GLU A 75 5.08 -13.44 8.05
N GLY A 76 5.14 -12.27 7.41
CA GLY A 76 5.86 -12.06 6.15
C GLY A 76 7.38 -12.12 6.29
N MET A 77 7.93 -11.52 7.35
CA MET A 77 9.37 -11.60 7.67
C MET A 77 9.82 -13.04 7.92
N ARG A 78 8.98 -13.86 8.57
CA ARG A 78 9.20 -15.29 8.75
C ARG A 78 9.34 -16.01 7.41
N GLU A 79 8.46 -15.71 6.45
CA GLU A 79 8.54 -16.28 5.10
C GLU A 79 9.78 -15.80 4.34
N ASN A 80 10.09 -14.51 4.39
CA ASN A 80 11.30 -13.95 3.78
C ASN A 80 12.58 -14.60 4.31
N ARG A 81 12.65 -14.89 5.61
CA ARG A 81 13.78 -15.64 6.21
C ARG A 81 14.02 -16.97 5.50
N HIS A 82 12.96 -17.72 5.20
CA HIS A 82 13.08 -18.98 4.45
C HIS A 82 13.41 -18.74 2.97
N ALA A 83 12.76 -17.76 2.34
CA ALA A 83 12.92 -17.48 0.92
C ALA A 83 14.35 -17.04 0.56
N PHE A 84 14.97 -16.16 1.35
CA PHE A 84 16.33 -15.68 1.12
C PHE A 84 17.39 -16.71 1.52
N ALA A 85 17.21 -17.43 2.65
CA ALA A 85 18.14 -18.47 3.08
C ALA A 85 18.28 -19.60 2.04
N ALA A 86 17.17 -20.02 1.43
CA ALA A 86 17.17 -21.02 0.37
C ALA A 86 17.95 -20.60 -0.90
N ARG A 87 18.21 -19.30 -1.05
CA ARG A 87 18.75 -18.70 -2.27
C ARG A 87 20.09 -17.98 -2.06
N GLY A 88 20.74 -18.22 -0.91
CA GLY A 88 22.12 -17.80 -0.65
C GLY A 88 22.31 -16.33 -0.27
N ALA A 89 21.23 -15.56 -0.08
CA ALA A 89 21.31 -14.20 0.46
C ALA A 89 21.21 -14.21 2.00
N LEU A 90 22.03 -13.41 2.68
CA LEU A 90 21.92 -13.25 4.14
C LEU A 90 20.76 -12.32 4.45
N TYR A 91 19.72 -12.86 5.09
CA TYR A 91 18.57 -12.07 5.52
C TYR A 91 18.67 -11.71 7.01
N TYR A 92 18.51 -10.43 7.31
CA TYR A 92 18.63 -9.85 8.64
C TYR A 92 17.31 -9.19 9.08
N PRO A 93 16.41 -9.95 9.72
CA PRO A 93 15.17 -9.41 10.27
C PRO A 93 15.47 -8.67 11.57
N TYR A 94 15.21 -7.38 11.64
CA TYR A 94 15.34 -6.59 12.86
C TYR A 94 13.98 -6.05 13.30
N VAL A 95 13.59 -6.33 14.54
CA VAL A 95 12.38 -5.75 15.14
C VAL A 95 12.85 -4.91 16.32
N GLU A 96 12.48 -3.65 16.30
CA GLU A 96 12.92 -2.69 17.30
C GLU A 96 12.24 -2.99 18.66
N PRO A 97 12.99 -3.29 19.73
CA PRO A 97 12.38 -3.63 21.02
C PRO A 97 11.85 -2.40 21.78
N ALA A 98 12.38 -1.21 21.48
CA ALA A 98 11.98 0.06 22.09
C ALA A 98 12.34 1.22 21.17
N ALA A 99 11.62 2.33 21.29
CA ALA A 99 11.85 3.52 20.47
C ALA A 99 13.34 3.95 20.44
N GLY A 100 13.92 4.05 19.25
CA GLY A 100 15.32 4.46 19.05
C GLY A 100 16.34 3.35 19.25
N ALA A 101 15.93 2.13 19.62
CA ALA A 101 16.86 1.01 19.75
C ALA A 101 17.48 0.60 18.40
N GLY A 102 16.81 0.91 17.28
CA GLY A 102 17.33 0.71 15.92
C GLY A 102 18.33 1.76 15.45
N ASP A 103 18.52 2.85 16.21
CA ASP A 103 19.33 3.99 15.78
C ASP A 103 20.79 3.57 15.52
N GLY A 104 21.26 3.89 14.31
CA GLY A 104 22.62 3.58 13.86
C GLY A 104 22.78 2.22 13.18
N LEU A 105 21.77 1.34 13.17
CA LEU A 105 21.87 0.02 12.55
C LEU A 105 22.17 0.13 11.04
N LEU A 106 21.40 0.95 10.32
CA LEU A 106 21.60 1.14 8.88
C LEU A 106 22.99 1.70 8.58
N GLN A 107 23.46 2.70 9.35
CA GLN A 107 24.80 3.27 9.20
C GLN A 107 25.88 2.23 9.47
N ALA A 108 25.71 1.40 10.51
CA ALA A 108 26.68 0.37 10.88
C ALA A 108 26.81 -0.71 9.80
N LEU A 109 25.70 -1.12 9.18
CA LEU A 109 25.71 -2.05 8.04
C LEU A 109 26.24 -1.38 6.78
N ALA A 110 25.79 -0.16 6.49
CA ALA A 110 26.23 0.60 5.33
C ALA A 110 27.72 0.90 5.37
N ALA A 111 28.36 1.01 6.54
CA ALA A 111 29.81 1.17 6.66
C ALA A 111 30.63 -0.01 6.09
N HIS A 112 30.02 -1.20 5.98
CA HIS A 112 30.61 -2.40 5.37
C HIS A 112 30.10 -2.65 3.94
N ALA A 113 29.05 -1.94 3.51
CA ALA A 113 28.44 -2.19 2.21
C ALA A 113 29.25 -1.57 1.06
N CYS A 114 29.18 -2.21 -0.11
CA CYS A 114 29.64 -1.65 -1.37
C CYS A 114 28.67 -0.62 -1.94
N VAL A 115 27.38 -0.93 -1.86
CA VAL A 115 26.25 -0.10 -2.31
C VAL A 115 25.07 -0.45 -1.42
N VAL A 116 24.21 0.54 -1.14
CA VAL A 116 22.90 0.32 -0.54
C VAL A 116 21.83 0.49 -1.62
N VAL A 117 20.95 -0.49 -1.75
CA VAL A 117 19.74 -0.41 -2.58
C VAL A 117 18.52 -0.37 -1.65
N THR A 118 17.53 0.45 -1.94
CA THR A 118 16.29 0.56 -1.14
C THR A 118 15.05 0.69 -2.01
N ASP A 119 13.88 0.47 -1.43
CA ASP A 119 12.59 0.68 -2.08
C ASP A 119 12.22 2.17 -2.19
N GLU A 120 11.57 2.55 -3.29
CA GLU A 120 10.83 3.79 -3.41
C GLU A 120 9.39 3.61 -2.95
N PHE A 121 8.88 4.50 -2.08
CA PHE A 121 7.46 4.55 -1.74
C PHE A 121 7.06 6.00 -1.48
N PRO A 122 5.99 6.54 -2.10
CA PRO A 122 5.80 7.98 -2.21
C PRO A 122 5.03 8.62 -1.04
N CYS A 123 4.61 7.87 -0.02
CA CYS A 123 3.79 8.42 1.06
C CYS A 123 4.26 7.98 2.45
N PHE A 124 3.57 8.52 3.45
CA PHE A 124 3.85 8.37 4.88
C PHE A 124 5.23 8.93 5.21
N PHE A 125 5.94 8.39 6.21
CA PHE A 125 7.26 8.91 6.64
C PHE A 125 8.43 8.40 5.77
N LEU A 126 8.19 7.46 4.85
CA LEU A 126 9.23 6.74 4.12
C LEU A 126 10.04 7.62 3.17
N PRO A 127 9.45 8.54 2.38
CA PRO A 127 10.22 9.49 1.57
C PRO A 127 11.18 10.33 2.42
N GLN A 128 10.72 10.80 3.60
CA GLN A 128 11.52 11.61 4.51
C GLN A 128 12.63 10.78 5.15
N LEU A 129 12.35 9.52 5.51
CA LEU A 129 13.34 8.57 6.03
C LEU A 129 14.50 8.38 5.05
N VAL A 130 14.21 8.03 3.79
CA VAL A 130 15.24 7.82 2.77
C VAL A 130 16.02 9.11 2.51
N ARG A 131 15.33 10.26 2.40
CA ARG A 131 15.97 11.57 2.19
C ARG A 131 16.89 11.96 3.34
N ALA A 132 16.50 11.68 4.58
CA ALA A 132 17.27 12.03 5.76
C ALA A 132 18.48 11.10 5.96
N LEU A 133 18.32 9.80 5.73
CA LEU A 133 19.37 8.82 6.03
C LEU A 133 20.39 8.66 4.90
N SER A 134 19.99 8.74 3.63
CA SER A 134 20.89 8.45 2.49
C SER A 134 22.18 9.29 2.48
N PRO A 135 22.16 10.60 2.78
CA PRO A 135 23.40 11.40 2.84
C PRO A 135 24.36 10.97 3.96
N THR A 136 23.88 10.26 4.99
CA THR A 136 24.68 9.88 6.17
C THR A 136 25.45 8.57 6.00
N LEU A 137 25.17 7.78 4.97
CA LEU A 137 25.67 6.39 4.85
C LEU A 137 27.10 6.27 4.30
N GLY A 138 27.68 7.35 3.77
CA GLY A 138 29.06 7.37 3.25
C GLY A 138 29.34 6.41 2.08
N VAL A 139 28.29 5.84 1.48
CA VAL A 139 28.32 4.90 0.35
C VAL A 139 27.15 5.19 -0.57
N ARG A 140 27.27 4.89 -1.86
CA ARG A 140 26.18 5.01 -2.84
C ARG A 140 24.87 4.41 -2.32
N VAL A 141 23.80 5.19 -2.41
CA VAL A 141 22.42 4.73 -2.18
C VAL A 141 21.62 4.84 -3.48
N GLU A 142 21.03 3.73 -3.92
CA GLU A 142 20.06 3.69 -5.02
C GLU A 142 18.67 3.32 -4.50
N MET A 143 17.68 4.17 -4.77
CA MET A 143 16.27 3.91 -4.51
C MET A 143 15.59 3.41 -5.78
N VAL A 144 14.74 2.40 -5.65
CA VAL A 144 14.14 1.69 -6.80
C VAL A 144 12.63 1.59 -6.69
N ASP A 145 11.93 1.97 -7.76
CA ASP A 145 10.48 1.83 -7.88
C ASP A 145 10.08 0.42 -8.30
N SER A 146 9.55 -0.35 -7.33
CA SER A 146 8.91 -1.64 -7.56
C SER A 146 7.42 -1.67 -7.16
N ASN A 147 6.73 -0.51 -7.23
CA ASN A 147 5.36 -0.34 -6.73
C ASN A 147 4.26 -0.80 -7.68
N GLY A 148 4.42 -0.56 -8.97
CA GLY A 148 3.37 -0.68 -9.98
C GLY A 148 3.90 -0.81 -11.40
N LEU A 149 2.97 -1.06 -12.32
CA LEU A 149 3.26 -1.29 -13.73
C LEU A 149 3.78 -0.02 -14.40
N LEU A 150 3.20 1.16 -14.12
CA LEU A 150 3.77 2.42 -14.58
C LEU A 150 4.89 2.86 -13.62
N PRO A 151 6.10 3.15 -14.13
CA PRO A 151 7.13 3.78 -13.31
C PRO A 151 6.64 5.12 -12.75
N LEU A 152 6.92 5.40 -11.47
CA LEU A 152 6.50 6.66 -10.83
C LEU A 152 6.97 7.92 -11.59
N ARG A 153 8.18 7.84 -12.16
CA ARG A 153 8.81 8.91 -12.97
C ARG A 153 8.39 8.92 -14.44
N ALA A 154 7.46 8.07 -14.87
CA ALA A 154 6.91 8.08 -16.23
C ALA A 154 5.85 9.17 -16.43
N THR A 155 5.58 9.95 -15.39
CA THR A 155 4.68 11.12 -15.41
C THR A 155 5.48 12.38 -15.07
N ASP A 156 4.91 13.56 -15.34
CA ASP A 156 5.53 14.86 -15.08
C ASP A 156 4.71 15.73 -14.11
N LYS A 157 3.51 15.28 -13.73
CA LYS A 157 2.57 16.02 -12.88
C LYS A 157 1.55 15.11 -12.20
N ALA A 158 0.87 15.66 -11.20
CA ALA A 158 -0.34 15.06 -10.63
C ALA A 158 -1.50 15.11 -11.64
N HIS A 159 -2.25 14.01 -11.77
CA HIS A 159 -3.46 13.97 -12.58
C HIS A 159 -4.71 14.23 -11.73
N ALA A 160 -5.54 15.18 -12.18
CA ALA A 160 -6.73 15.60 -11.43
C ALA A 160 -7.89 14.59 -11.48
N THR A 161 -7.94 13.70 -12.49
CA THR A 161 -9.02 12.72 -12.66
C THR A 161 -8.51 11.40 -13.21
N ALA A 162 -9.21 10.31 -12.88
CA ALA A 162 -8.94 8.98 -13.44
C ALA A 162 -9.02 8.95 -14.96
N TYR A 163 -9.92 9.71 -15.60
CA TYR A 163 -9.97 9.80 -17.07
C TYR A 163 -8.67 10.38 -17.64
N SER A 164 -8.20 11.50 -17.09
CA SER A 164 -6.96 12.15 -17.55
C SER A 164 -5.73 11.26 -17.34
N PHE A 165 -5.67 10.57 -16.19
CA PHE A 165 -4.60 9.64 -15.88
C PHE A 165 -4.64 8.42 -16.80
N ARG A 166 -5.81 7.82 -16.99
CA ARG A 166 -5.99 6.68 -17.90
C ARG A 166 -5.57 7.00 -19.32
N ARG A 167 -5.91 8.18 -19.83
CA ARG A 167 -5.46 8.62 -21.17
C ARG A 167 -3.95 8.76 -21.29
N MET A 168 -3.28 9.22 -20.22
CA MET A 168 -1.81 9.25 -20.15
C MET A 168 -1.25 7.83 -20.05
N LEU A 169 -1.79 7.01 -19.16
CA LEU A 169 -1.40 5.62 -18.94
C LEU A 169 -1.48 4.82 -20.25
N HIS A 170 -2.57 4.93 -21.01
CA HIS A 170 -2.72 4.24 -22.29
C HIS A 170 -1.66 4.63 -23.34
N LYS A 171 -1.07 5.83 -23.23
CA LYS A 171 0.02 6.28 -24.12
C LYS A 171 1.37 5.79 -23.66
N THR A 172 1.61 5.84 -22.35
CA THR A 172 2.94 5.69 -21.76
C THR A 172 3.23 4.25 -21.35
N LEU A 173 2.23 3.56 -20.79
CA LEU A 173 2.41 2.21 -20.24
C LEU A 173 2.90 1.18 -21.26
N PRO A 174 2.49 1.17 -22.56
CA PRO A 174 2.99 0.19 -23.52
C PRO A 174 4.52 0.09 -23.60
N ALA A 175 5.26 1.20 -23.41
CA ALA A 175 6.72 1.21 -23.40
C ALA A 175 7.34 0.52 -22.17
N HIS A 176 6.56 0.33 -21.10
CA HIS A 176 6.99 -0.24 -19.83
C HIS A 176 6.32 -1.58 -19.52
N LEU A 177 5.23 -1.92 -20.19
CA LEU A 177 4.37 -3.05 -19.83
C LEU A 177 5.07 -4.41 -19.86
N LEU A 178 6.07 -4.56 -20.75
CA LEU A 178 6.89 -5.76 -20.86
C LEU A 178 8.17 -5.72 -20.02
N GLN A 179 8.48 -4.58 -19.41
CA GLN A 179 9.55 -4.45 -18.44
C GLN A 179 8.99 -4.91 -17.09
N LEU A 180 8.94 -6.23 -16.89
CA LEU A 180 8.51 -6.86 -15.64
C LEU A 180 9.73 -7.18 -14.78
N PRO A 181 9.62 -7.13 -13.44
CA PRO A 181 10.66 -7.70 -12.59
C PRO A 181 10.68 -9.22 -12.79
N GLN A 182 11.85 -9.84 -12.63
CA GLN A 182 11.95 -11.29 -12.74
C GLN A 182 11.04 -11.97 -11.69
N PRO A 183 10.34 -13.07 -12.05
CA PRO A 183 9.50 -13.80 -11.11
C PRO A 183 10.27 -14.28 -9.88
N ASP A 184 11.47 -14.83 -10.08
CA ASP A 184 12.40 -15.20 -9.02
C ASP A 184 13.82 -14.75 -9.43
N PRO A 185 14.24 -13.52 -9.03
CA PRO A 185 15.53 -12.96 -9.46
C PRO A 185 16.74 -13.68 -8.84
N LEU A 186 16.53 -14.56 -7.86
CA LEU A 186 17.59 -15.27 -7.16
C LEU A 186 17.72 -16.75 -7.59
N ALA A 187 16.69 -17.34 -8.22
CA ALA A 187 16.68 -18.77 -8.58
C ALA A 187 17.88 -19.24 -9.43
N ASN A 188 18.38 -18.38 -10.32
CA ASN A 188 19.47 -18.72 -11.25
C ASN A 188 20.63 -17.72 -11.16
N THR A 189 20.84 -17.12 -10.00
CA THR A 189 21.89 -16.13 -9.79
C THR A 189 22.78 -16.56 -8.63
N PRO A 190 23.84 -17.33 -8.88
CA PRO A 190 24.78 -17.69 -7.84
C PRO A 190 25.49 -16.42 -7.36
N LEU A 191 25.35 -16.12 -6.08
CA LEU A 191 26.06 -15.03 -5.41
C LEU A 191 27.05 -15.63 -4.40
N PRO A 192 28.19 -14.98 -4.15
CA PRO A 192 29.03 -15.30 -3.00
C PRO A 192 28.21 -15.29 -1.71
N ARG A 193 28.52 -16.19 -0.78
CA ARG A 193 27.82 -16.26 0.50
C ARG A 193 28.58 -15.50 1.58
N LEU A 194 27.83 -14.80 2.42
CA LEU A 194 28.32 -14.25 3.68
C LEU A 194 27.75 -15.11 4.80
N GLU A 195 28.62 -15.73 5.60
CA GLU A 195 28.20 -16.62 6.70
C GLU A 195 27.50 -15.84 7.83
N ALA A 196 28.05 -14.67 8.19
CA ALA A 196 27.52 -13.86 9.26
C ALA A 196 27.90 -12.38 9.10
N LEU A 197 27.07 -11.50 9.67
CA LEU A 197 27.41 -10.09 9.86
C LEU A 197 28.41 -9.91 11.00
N PRO A 198 29.14 -8.78 11.04
CA PRO A 198 30.08 -8.48 12.12
C PRO A 198 29.44 -8.60 13.51
N GLU A 199 30.10 -9.31 14.43
CA GLU A 199 29.56 -9.63 15.75
C GLU A 199 29.19 -8.38 16.57
N ARG A 200 29.94 -7.29 16.41
CA ARG A 200 29.63 -5.99 17.04
C ARG A 200 28.24 -5.46 16.67
N ILE A 201 27.81 -5.70 15.43
CA ILE A 201 26.51 -5.27 14.91
C ILE A 201 25.43 -6.18 15.49
N THR A 202 25.62 -7.50 15.38
CA THR A 202 24.62 -8.48 15.82
C THR A 202 24.44 -8.55 17.33
N ARG A 203 25.47 -8.22 18.13
CA ARG A 203 25.33 -8.06 19.58
C ARG A 203 24.56 -6.80 19.97
N ARG A 204 24.73 -5.70 19.24
CA ARG A 204 24.05 -4.42 19.54
C ARG A 204 22.61 -4.41 19.03
N TRP A 205 22.36 -4.95 17.86
CA TRP A 205 21.06 -5.00 17.21
C TRP A 205 20.71 -6.45 16.85
N PRO A 206 20.39 -7.30 17.82
CA PRO A 206 20.12 -8.71 17.55
C PRO A 206 18.98 -8.89 16.55
N ALA A 207 19.10 -9.93 15.70
CA ALA A 207 18.03 -10.30 14.79
C ALA A 207 16.79 -10.74 15.57
N ALA A 208 15.61 -10.58 14.96
CA ALA A 208 14.34 -10.99 15.52
C ALA A 208 14.34 -12.50 15.85
N THR A 209 13.86 -12.83 17.05
CA THR A 209 13.79 -14.22 17.50
C THR A 209 12.74 -15.00 16.71
N LYS A 210 12.84 -16.34 16.73
CA LYS A 210 11.81 -17.20 16.13
C LYS A 210 10.42 -16.93 16.72
N ALA A 211 10.31 -16.82 18.05
CA ALA A 211 9.04 -16.54 18.72
C ALA A 211 8.40 -15.23 18.25
N LEU A 212 9.20 -14.19 18.04
CA LEU A 212 8.69 -12.91 17.54
C LEU A 212 8.26 -13.01 16.08
N LEU A 213 9.04 -13.66 15.22
CA LEU A 213 8.68 -13.88 13.81
C LEU A 213 7.47 -14.81 13.63
N ASP A 214 7.23 -15.72 14.56
CA ASP A 214 6.03 -16.56 14.59
C ASP A 214 4.80 -15.82 15.14
N GLY A 215 4.95 -14.55 15.56
CA GLY A 215 3.86 -13.74 16.09
C GLY A 215 3.33 -14.24 17.43
N GLU A 216 4.17 -14.91 18.24
CA GLU A 216 3.75 -15.41 19.55
C GLU A 216 3.22 -14.27 20.43
N ALA A 217 2.07 -14.47 21.07
CA ALA A 217 1.38 -13.42 21.81
C ALA A 217 2.24 -12.82 22.94
N SER A 218 3.05 -13.64 23.61
CA SER A 218 3.99 -13.18 24.65
C SER A 218 5.11 -12.31 24.11
N ALA A 219 5.62 -12.62 22.91
CA ALA A 219 6.66 -11.84 22.25
C ALA A 219 6.12 -10.50 21.73
N LEU A 220 4.91 -10.50 21.15
CA LEU A 220 4.23 -9.28 20.71
C LEU A 220 3.90 -8.36 21.88
N ALA A 221 3.41 -8.91 23.00
CA ALA A 221 3.04 -8.16 24.20
C ALA A 221 4.23 -7.44 24.87
N ALA A 222 5.47 -7.78 24.51
CA ALA A 222 6.67 -7.09 24.98
C ALA A 222 7.01 -5.83 24.18
N LEU A 223 6.43 -5.64 23.00
CA LEU A 223 6.68 -4.47 22.16
C LEU A 223 5.88 -3.25 22.67
N PRO A 224 6.45 -2.04 22.68
CA PRO A 224 5.74 -0.84 23.12
C PRO A 224 4.82 -0.28 22.02
N ILE A 225 3.77 -1.03 21.68
CA ILE A 225 2.81 -0.74 20.61
C ILE A 225 1.37 -0.81 21.14
N ASP A 226 0.39 -0.37 20.35
CA ASP A 226 -1.02 -0.45 20.73
C ASP A 226 -1.52 -1.90 20.71
N HIS A 227 -1.78 -2.47 21.88
CA HIS A 227 -2.32 -3.82 22.05
C HIS A 227 -3.86 -3.89 22.01
N ALA A 228 -4.55 -2.74 21.91
CA ALA A 228 -6.00 -2.70 21.79
C ALA A 228 -6.49 -3.06 20.37
N VAL A 229 -5.68 -2.78 19.34
CA VAL A 229 -5.99 -3.18 17.96
C VAL A 229 -5.45 -4.58 17.70
N ARG A 230 -6.31 -5.58 17.97
CA ARG A 230 -5.99 -7.01 17.86
C ARG A 230 -5.73 -7.45 16.42
N PRO A 231 -4.89 -8.48 16.21
CA PRO A 231 -4.75 -9.16 14.93
C PRO A 231 -6.07 -9.73 14.40
N VAL A 232 -6.09 -10.01 13.10
CA VAL A 232 -7.25 -10.61 12.42
C VAL A 232 -6.92 -12.08 12.19
N ASP A 233 -7.51 -12.98 12.97
CA ASP A 233 -7.10 -14.39 13.00
C ASP A 233 -7.31 -15.15 11.67
N THR A 234 -8.22 -14.67 10.83
CA THR A 234 -8.51 -15.27 9.52
C THR A 234 -7.60 -14.75 8.40
N LEU A 235 -6.60 -13.92 8.72
CA LEU A 235 -5.73 -13.30 7.73
C LEU A 235 -4.27 -13.39 8.18
N SER A 236 -3.43 -13.90 7.29
CA SER A 236 -2.00 -14.07 7.55
C SER A 236 -1.16 -13.20 6.62
N GLY A 237 -0.02 -12.74 7.10
CA GLY A 237 1.01 -12.09 6.29
C GLY A 237 1.73 -13.05 5.34
N GLY A 238 2.61 -12.49 4.49
CA GLY A 238 3.46 -13.24 3.59
C GLY A 238 2.96 -13.37 2.14
N HIS A 239 3.89 -13.76 1.26
CA HIS A 239 3.67 -13.93 -0.18
C HIS A 239 2.81 -15.15 -0.46
N SER A 240 2.99 -16.24 0.29
CA SER A 240 2.17 -17.45 0.16
C SER A 240 0.69 -17.16 0.42
N SER A 241 0.35 -16.46 1.52
CA SER A 241 -1.04 -16.08 1.80
C SER A 241 -1.59 -15.11 0.76
N ALA A 242 -0.75 -14.19 0.24
CA ALA A 242 -1.15 -13.30 -0.84
C ALA A 242 -1.49 -14.05 -2.14
N CYS A 243 -0.72 -15.10 -2.46
CA CYS A 243 -0.98 -15.98 -3.59
C CYS A 243 -2.29 -16.73 -3.42
N GLU A 244 -2.59 -17.29 -2.23
CA GLU A 244 -3.87 -17.96 -1.96
C GLU A 244 -5.07 -17.02 -2.18
N VAL A 245 -4.95 -15.75 -1.72
CA VAL A 245 -5.97 -14.73 -1.94
C VAL A 245 -6.14 -14.41 -3.43
N LEU A 246 -5.03 -14.32 -4.19
CA LEU A 246 -5.08 -14.10 -5.63
C LEU A 246 -5.70 -15.31 -6.36
N ASP A 247 -5.35 -16.53 -5.98
CA ASP A 247 -5.86 -17.77 -6.57
C ASP A 247 -7.37 -17.83 -6.43
N ALA A 248 -7.88 -17.66 -5.21
CA ALA A 248 -9.31 -17.65 -4.92
C ALA A 248 -10.03 -16.51 -5.66
N PHE A 249 -9.41 -15.34 -5.80
CA PHE A 249 -10.01 -14.26 -6.60
C PHE A 249 -10.14 -14.64 -8.07
N LEU A 250 -9.06 -15.12 -8.67
CA LEU A 250 -8.98 -15.46 -10.09
C LEU A 250 -9.89 -16.64 -10.47
N SER A 251 -10.02 -17.65 -9.60
CA SER A 251 -10.82 -18.85 -9.86
C SER A 251 -12.30 -18.69 -9.53
N GLU A 252 -12.66 -17.93 -8.48
CA GLU A 252 -14.04 -17.93 -7.95
C GLU A 252 -14.77 -16.59 -8.06
N LYS A 253 -14.04 -15.47 -8.21
CA LYS A 253 -14.63 -14.12 -8.05
C LYS A 253 -14.49 -13.22 -9.27
N LEU A 254 -13.43 -13.38 -10.05
CA LEU A 254 -13.16 -12.54 -11.23
C LEU A 254 -14.36 -12.51 -12.18
N ALA A 255 -14.97 -13.67 -12.48
CA ALA A 255 -16.07 -13.80 -13.43
C ALA A 255 -17.33 -12.96 -13.09
N ARG A 256 -17.46 -12.47 -11.86
CA ARG A 256 -18.55 -11.58 -11.43
C ARG A 256 -18.05 -10.23 -10.92
N TYR A 257 -16.75 -9.95 -11.06
CA TYR A 257 -16.14 -8.77 -10.46
C TYR A 257 -16.76 -7.47 -10.98
N ASP A 258 -16.96 -7.35 -12.30
CA ASP A 258 -17.46 -6.11 -12.89
C ASP A 258 -18.84 -5.71 -12.33
N GLU A 259 -19.74 -6.69 -12.24
CA GLU A 259 -21.10 -6.49 -11.78
C GLU A 259 -21.22 -6.46 -10.24
N ALA A 260 -20.52 -7.34 -9.53
CA ALA A 260 -20.72 -7.59 -8.10
C ALA A 260 -19.74 -6.88 -7.16
N ARG A 261 -18.65 -6.25 -7.65
CA ARG A 261 -17.65 -5.57 -6.78
C ARG A 261 -18.22 -4.45 -5.90
N ASN A 262 -19.38 -3.91 -6.27
CA ASN A 262 -20.06 -2.86 -5.52
C ASN A 262 -21.13 -3.40 -4.55
N VAL A 263 -21.39 -4.71 -4.53
CA VAL A 263 -22.44 -5.34 -3.72
C VAL A 263 -21.85 -5.93 -2.44
N PRO A 264 -22.06 -5.32 -1.26
CA PRO A 264 -21.43 -5.76 -0.01
C PRO A 264 -21.73 -7.21 0.38
N ASP A 265 -22.92 -7.71 0.04
CA ASP A 265 -23.35 -9.08 0.35
C ASP A 265 -22.67 -10.16 -0.54
N GLU A 266 -22.07 -9.79 -1.69
CA GLU A 266 -21.48 -10.76 -2.63
C GLU A 266 -19.98 -10.98 -2.47
N ALA A 267 -19.28 -10.07 -1.78
CA ALA A 267 -17.85 -10.17 -1.48
C ALA A 267 -16.95 -10.50 -2.70
N ALA A 268 -17.31 -9.97 -3.89
CA ALA A 268 -16.62 -10.24 -5.16
C ALA A 268 -15.26 -9.52 -5.31
N SER A 269 -14.91 -8.61 -4.40
CA SER A 269 -13.59 -7.94 -4.42
C SER A 269 -12.43 -8.92 -4.18
N SER A 270 -11.26 -8.65 -4.75
CA SER A 270 -10.09 -9.53 -4.62
C SER A 270 -9.57 -9.70 -3.19
N GLY A 271 -9.68 -8.68 -2.34
CA GLY A 271 -9.08 -8.69 -1.00
C GLY A 271 -7.56 -8.48 -0.99
N LEU A 272 -6.95 -8.21 -2.15
CA LEU A 272 -5.50 -8.09 -2.29
C LEU A 272 -4.90 -6.79 -1.74
N SER A 273 -5.71 -5.77 -1.41
CA SER A 273 -5.22 -4.46 -0.98
C SER A 273 -4.28 -4.56 0.22
N ILE A 274 -4.56 -5.45 1.17
CA ILE A 274 -3.75 -5.67 2.36
C ILE A 274 -2.36 -6.22 1.99
N HIS A 275 -2.28 -7.25 1.16
CA HIS A 275 -1.01 -7.83 0.73
C HIS A 275 -0.22 -6.90 -0.21
N LEU A 276 -0.93 -6.15 -1.07
CA LEU A 276 -0.31 -5.13 -1.93
C LEU A 276 0.28 -3.98 -1.12
N HIS A 277 -0.38 -3.55 -0.05
CA HIS A 277 0.09 -2.49 0.83
C HIS A 277 1.41 -2.86 1.53
N TRP A 278 1.45 -4.05 2.15
CA TRP A 278 2.66 -4.54 2.82
C TRP A 278 3.72 -5.11 1.85
N GLY A 279 3.44 -5.06 0.54
CA GLY A 279 4.33 -5.53 -0.51
C GLY A 279 4.60 -7.03 -0.50
N HIS A 280 3.72 -7.82 0.13
CA HIS A 280 3.76 -9.28 0.13
C HIS A 280 3.46 -9.86 -1.26
N ILE A 281 2.80 -9.11 -2.15
CA ILE A 281 2.61 -9.48 -3.57
C ILE A 281 2.85 -8.28 -4.49
N SER A 282 3.37 -8.53 -5.69
CA SER A 282 3.64 -7.51 -6.69
C SER A 282 2.40 -7.25 -7.55
N ALA A 283 2.12 -5.98 -7.88
CA ALA A 283 1.12 -5.65 -8.90
C ALA A 283 1.48 -6.28 -10.27
N HIS A 284 2.78 -6.45 -10.57
CA HIS A 284 3.25 -7.14 -11.77
C HIS A 284 2.91 -8.62 -11.76
N GLU A 285 2.98 -9.28 -10.60
CA GLU A 285 2.62 -10.69 -10.46
C GLU A 285 1.12 -10.89 -10.65
N VAL A 286 0.30 -10.06 -9.99
CA VAL A 286 -1.16 -10.05 -10.15
C VAL A 286 -1.52 -9.86 -11.63
N PHE A 287 -0.93 -8.85 -12.28
CA PHE A 287 -1.13 -8.59 -13.71
C PHE A 287 -0.72 -9.79 -14.57
N ALA A 288 0.49 -10.32 -14.40
CA ALA A 288 1.00 -11.41 -15.22
C ALA A 288 0.14 -12.69 -15.09
N ARG A 289 -0.34 -12.98 -13.88
CA ARG A 289 -1.20 -14.14 -13.62
C ARG A 289 -2.59 -13.98 -14.22
N LEU A 290 -3.20 -12.80 -14.09
CA LEU A 290 -4.47 -12.49 -14.74
C LEU A 290 -4.34 -12.55 -16.27
N MET A 291 -3.36 -11.87 -16.85
CA MET A 291 -3.17 -11.87 -18.32
C MET A 291 -2.93 -13.28 -18.87
N ARG A 292 -2.22 -14.14 -18.12
CA ARG A 292 -2.06 -15.54 -18.50
C ARG A 292 -3.40 -16.29 -18.52
N GLN A 293 -4.26 -16.10 -17.52
CA GLN A 293 -5.58 -16.72 -17.48
C GLN A 293 -6.48 -16.24 -18.63
N GLU A 294 -6.37 -14.96 -18.99
CA GLU A 294 -7.11 -14.37 -20.11
C GLU A 294 -6.58 -14.79 -21.49
N GLY A 295 -5.47 -15.55 -21.56
CA GLY A 295 -4.79 -15.83 -22.84
C GLY A 295 -4.31 -14.57 -23.55
N TRP A 296 -4.08 -13.50 -22.79
CA TRP A 296 -3.81 -12.16 -23.29
C TRP A 296 -2.35 -11.98 -23.70
N THR A 297 -2.12 -11.18 -24.75
CA THR A 297 -0.80 -10.73 -25.19
C THR A 297 -0.79 -9.22 -25.44
N PRO A 298 0.38 -8.56 -25.48
CA PRO A 298 0.46 -7.13 -25.82
C PRO A 298 -0.15 -6.76 -27.18
N ALA A 299 -0.30 -7.71 -28.10
CA ALA A 299 -0.95 -7.48 -29.39
C ALA A 299 -2.47 -7.21 -29.27
N ASN A 300 -3.07 -7.57 -28.13
CA ASN A 300 -4.48 -7.27 -27.82
C ASN A 300 -4.70 -5.79 -27.48
N LEU A 301 -3.64 -5.03 -27.15
CA LEU A 301 -3.77 -3.62 -26.81
C LEU A 301 -4.33 -2.81 -27.97
N SER A 302 -5.28 -1.93 -27.66
CA SER A 302 -5.74 -0.92 -28.61
C SER A 302 -4.66 0.13 -28.85
N SER A 303 -4.44 0.46 -30.13
CA SER A 303 -3.54 1.55 -30.53
C SER A 303 -4.05 2.95 -30.16
N LYS A 304 -5.33 3.06 -29.77
CA LYS A 304 -5.97 4.35 -29.46
C LYS A 304 -5.99 4.60 -27.95
N PRO A 305 -5.32 5.65 -27.44
CA PRO A 305 -5.39 6.02 -26.03
C PRO A 305 -6.69 6.78 -25.74
N THR A 306 -7.77 6.03 -25.55
CA THR A 306 -9.13 6.58 -25.38
C THR A 306 -9.39 7.16 -23.99
N GLY A 307 -8.66 6.72 -22.98
CA GLY A 307 -8.95 7.02 -21.57
C GLY A 307 -10.21 6.34 -21.04
N GLN A 308 -10.77 5.39 -21.79
CA GLN A 308 -11.94 4.59 -21.40
C GLN A 308 -11.53 3.41 -20.51
N ARG A 309 -12.44 3.01 -19.61
CA ARG A 309 -12.21 1.90 -18.67
C ARG A 309 -12.09 0.54 -19.35
N HIS A 310 -12.74 0.40 -20.51
CA HIS A 310 -12.80 -0.86 -21.25
C HIS A 310 -12.33 -0.68 -22.71
N GLY A 311 -11.89 -1.79 -23.31
CA GLY A 311 -11.53 -1.93 -24.71
C GLY A 311 -10.12 -1.44 -25.07
N TRP A 312 -9.35 -0.93 -24.10
CA TRP A 312 -7.94 -0.59 -24.36
C TRP A 312 -7.02 -1.79 -24.11
N TRP A 313 -7.28 -2.57 -23.06
CA TRP A 313 -6.50 -3.76 -22.78
C TRP A 313 -6.78 -4.85 -23.82
N GLY A 314 -8.03 -4.99 -24.26
CA GLY A 314 -8.44 -6.10 -25.13
C GLY A 314 -8.56 -7.41 -24.35
N ALA A 315 -8.98 -7.32 -23.09
CA ALA A 315 -9.28 -8.46 -22.20
C ALA A 315 -10.79 -8.54 -21.92
N SER A 316 -11.24 -9.52 -21.13
CA SER A 316 -12.64 -9.59 -20.71
C SER A 316 -13.09 -8.32 -19.93
N PRO A 317 -14.38 -7.96 -19.95
CA PRO A 317 -14.91 -6.84 -19.18
C PRO A 317 -14.54 -6.91 -17.69
N GLU A 318 -14.57 -8.10 -17.11
CA GLU A 318 -14.23 -8.39 -15.72
C GLU A 318 -12.76 -8.11 -15.42
N ALA A 319 -11.86 -8.59 -16.28
CA ALA A 319 -10.44 -8.31 -16.19
C ALA A 319 -10.16 -6.82 -16.34
N GLU A 320 -10.74 -6.14 -17.35
CA GLU A 320 -10.53 -4.70 -17.55
C GLU A 320 -11.07 -3.86 -16.39
N SER A 321 -12.22 -4.25 -15.81
CA SER A 321 -12.77 -3.62 -14.61
C SER A 321 -11.82 -3.76 -13.42
N PHE A 322 -11.22 -4.94 -13.23
CA PHE A 322 -10.24 -5.16 -12.17
C PHE A 322 -8.91 -4.42 -12.43
N LEU A 323 -8.43 -4.37 -13.67
CA LEU A 323 -7.23 -3.61 -14.05
C LEU A 323 -7.42 -2.10 -13.87
N ASP A 324 -8.63 -1.57 -14.08
CA ASP A 324 -8.90 -0.17 -13.78
C ASP A 324 -8.69 0.14 -12.29
N GLU A 325 -9.04 -0.78 -11.40
CA GLU A 325 -8.80 -0.60 -9.96
C GLU A 325 -7.34 -0.88 -9.57
N LEU A 326 -6.77 -2.00 -10.03
CA LEU A 326 -5.40 -2.44 -9.70
C LEU A 326 -4.32 -1.50 -10.25
N ILE A 327 -4.56 -0.90 -11.42
CA ILE A 327 -3.57 -0.10 -12.15
C ILE A 327 -4.02 1.36 -12.19
N THR A 328 -5.17 1.70 -12.80
CA THR A 328 -5.56 3.11 -12.98
C THR A 328 -5.76 3.82 -11.64
N TRP A 329 -6.67 3.35 -10.79
CA TRP A 329 -7.01 4.01 -9.53
C TRP A 329 -5.89 3.91 -8.51
N ARG A 330 -5.25 2.73 -8.45
CA ARG A 330 -4.11 2.53 -7.58
C ARG A 330 -2.98 3.49 -7.93
N GLU A 331 -2.49 3.45 -9.17
CA GLU A 331 -1.31 4.22 -9.56
C GLU A 331 -1.60 5.72 -9.69
N LEU A 332 -2.86 6.13 -9.89
CA LEU A 332 -3.28 7.53 -9.74
C LEU A 332 -3.01 8.07 -8.33
N SER A 333 -3.25 7.25 -7.31
CA SER A 333 -3.01 7.64 -5.92
C SER A 333 -1.52 7.73 -5.61
N PHE A 334 -0.72 6.82 -6.17
CA PHE A 334 0.75 6.89 -6.12
C PHE A 334 1.27 8.15 -6.83
N ASN A 335 0.78 8.44 -8.04
CA ASN A 335 1.08 9.67 -8.77
C ASN A 335 0.79 10.92 -7.92
N THR A 336 -0.37 11.00 -7.28
CA THR A 336 -0.68 12.16 -6.42
C THR A 336 0.29 12.28 -5.24
N CYS A 337 0.66 11.18 -4.58
CA CYS A 337 1.62 11.26 -3.46
C CYS A 337 3.04 11.69 -3.91
N VAL A 338 3.43 11.37 -5.15
CA VAL A 338 4.70 11.85 -5.73
C VAL A 338 4.69 13.37 -5.96
N TYR A 339 3.62 13.91 -6.55
CA TYR A 339 3.60 15.30 -7.03
C TYR A 339 2.88 16.30 -6.11
N VAL A 340 2.17 15.84 -5.09
CA VAL A 340 1.44 16.68 -4.13
C VAL A 340 2.03 16.43 -2.73
N PRO A 341 3.05 17.20 -2.30
CA PRO A 341 3.77 16.93 -1.05
C PRO A 341 2.90 16.89 0.22
N ASN A 342 1.80 17.65 0.23
CA ASN A 342 0.84 17.74 1.31
C ASN A 342 -0.47 16.98 1.01
N TYR A 343 -0.38 15.85 0.28
CA TYR A 343 -1.54 15.07 -0.19
C TYR A 343 -2.54 14.68 0.93
N ASP A 344 -2.10 14.69 2.19
CA ASP A 344 -2.87 14.34 3.39
C ASP A 344 -3.51 15.56 4.09
N ARG A 345 -3.38 16.76 3.52
CA ARG A 345 -3.96 18.02 4.05
C ARG A 345 -5.15 18.48 3.25
N TYR A 346 -6.08 19.17 3.91
CA TYR A 346 -7.29 19.74 3.29
C TYR A 346 -6.94 20.68 2.14
N GLU A 347 -5.89 21.48 2.31
CA GLU A 347 -5.42 22.49 1.35
C GLU A 347 -4.91 21.87 0.05
N SER A 348 -4.67 20.54 0.02
CA SER A 348 -4.29 19.82 -1.20
C SER A 348 -5.48 19.52 -2.12
N LEU A 349 -6.72 19.64 -1.64
CA LEU A 349 -7.93 19.33 -2.40
C LEU A 349 -8.08 20.26 -3.63
N PRO A 350 -8.82 19.84 -4.68
CA PRO A 350 -9.12 20.72 -5.80
C PRO A 350 -9.81 22.02 -5.35
N GLU A 351 -9.48 23.15 -5.98
CA GLU A 351 -10.02 24.47 -5.62
C GLU A 351 -11.56 24.50 -5.57
N TRP A 352 -12.23 23.82 -6.51
CA TRP A 352 -13.69 23.76 -6.54
C TRP A 352 -14.27 23.05 -5.29
N ALA A 353 -13.57 22.05 -4.78
CA ALA A 353 -13.98 21.29 -3.61
C ALA A 353 -13.75 22.12 -2.34
N GLN A 354 -12.64 22.85 -2.26
CA GLN A 354 -12.39 23.79 -1.17
C GLN A 354 -13.48 24.88 -1.14
N ALA A 355 -13.71 25.54 -2.27
CA ALA A 355 -14.69 26.63 -2.38
C ALA A 355 -16.11 26.21 -1.97
N THR A 356 -16.57 25.03 -2.41
CA THR A 356 -17.92 24.56 -2.06
C THR A 356 -18.01 24.14 -0.59
N LEU A 357 -16.97 23.53 -0.03
CA LEU A 357 -16.94 23.12 1.38
C LEU A 357 -16.84 24.33 2.33
N ASP A 358 -16.05 25.34 1.97
CA ASP A 358 -15.92 26.59 2.74
C ASP A 358 -17.21 27.40 2.72
N LYS A 359 -17.90 27.49 1.56
CA LYS A 359 -19.22 28.12 1.45
C LYS A 359 -20.24 27.51 2.41
N HIS A 360 -20.17 26.21 2.66
CA HIS A 360 -21.09 25.44 3.49
C HIS A 360 -20.54 25.11 4.90
N ALA A 361 -19.45 25.77 5.31
CA ALA A 361 -18.81 25.55 6.60
C ALA A 361 -19.73 25.95 7.77
N ALA A 362 -20.55 26.99 7.61
CA ALA A 362 -21.46 27.50 8.64
C ALA A 362 -22.81 26.77 8.69
N ASP A 363 -23.08 25.84 7.77
CA ASP A 363 -24.36 25.14 7.73
C ASP A 363 -24.56 24.30 9.01
N PRO A 364 -25.76 24.34 9.62
CA PRO A 364 -26.04 23.53 10.81
C PRO A 364 -25.90 22.05 10.50
N ARG A 365 -25.17 21.32 11.36
CA ARG A 365 -25.02 19.86 11.27
C ARG A 365 -26.21 19.18 11.96
N PRO A 366 -26.85 18.16 11.35
CA PRO A 366 -28.01 17.49 11.94
C PRO A 366 -27.64 16.76 13.24
N VAL A 367 -26.42 16.22 13.30
CA VAL A 367 -25.80 15.62 14.47
C VAL A 367 -24.29 15.80 14.35
N ARG A 368 -23.60 15.78 15.49
CA ARG A 368 -22.14 15.74 15.54
C ARG A 368 -21.70 14.61 16.44
N TYR A 369 -20.70 13.85 16.01
CA TYR A 369 -20.12 12.76 16.79
C TYR A 369 -18.68 13.07 17.14
N ALA A 370 -18.29 12.76 18.37
CA ALA A 370 -16.88 12.73 18.74
C ALA A 370 -16.17 11.57 18.04
N LEU A 371 -14.85 11.68 17.87
CA LEU A 371 -14.02 10.60 17.32
C LEU A 371 -14.26 9.25 18.05
N SER A 372 -14.43 9.27 19.38
CA SER A 372 -14.67 8.05 20.17
C SER A 372 -16.04 7.43 19.91
N GLU A 373 -17.05 8.20 19.50
CA GLU A 373 -18.36 7.70 19.11
C GLU A 373 -18.33 7.07 17.72
N PHE A 374 -17.63 7.72 16.78
CA PHE A 374 -17.33 7.13 15.49
C PHE A 374 -16.54 5.83 15.66
N GLU A 375 -15.45 5.85 16.41
CA GLU A 375 -14.57 4.70 16.63
C GLU A 375 -15.33 3.48 17.18
N ALA A 376 -16.20 3.72 18.18
CA ALA A 376 -17.01 2.69 18.82
C ALA A 376 -18.27 2.28 18.04
N ALA A 377 -18.48 2.79 16.82
CA ALA A 377 -19.67 2.55 16.01
C ALA A 377 -20.98 2.90 16.73
N ARG A 378 -21.01 4.06 17.39
CA ARG A 378 -22.15 4.58 18.18
C ARG A 378 -22.84 5.76 17.50
N THR A 379 -23.14 5.62 16.21
CA THR A 379 -23.97 6.59 15.49
C THR A 379 -25.42 6.14 15.44
N HIS A 380 -26.32 7.02 15.01
CA HIS A 380 -27.73 6.67 14.77
C HIS A 380 -27.91 5.77 13.54
N ASP A 381 -26.89 5.64 12.68
CA ASP A 381 -26.99 4.97 11.39
C ASP A 381 -26.47 3.52 11.48
N PRO A 382 -27.35 2.51 11.35
CA PRO A 382 -26.95 1.11 11.50
C PRO A 382 -26.01 0.62 10.39
N LEU A 383 -26.13 1.15 9.17
CA LEU A 383 -25.26 0.75 8.06
C LEU A 383 -23.87 1.36 8.22
N TRP A 384 -23.80 2.61 8.68
CA TRP A 384 -22.51 3.23 9.03
C TRP A 384 -21.82 2.47 10.17
N ASN A 385 -22.56 2.15 11.23
CA ASN A 385 -22.04 1.38 12.37
C ASN A 385 -21.55 -0.01 11.96
N ALA A 386 -22.27 -0.70 11.06
CA ALA A 386 -21.84 -1.98 10.49
C ALA A 386 -20.52 -1.85 9.72
N ALA A 387 -20.37 -0.80 8.92
CA ALA A 387 -19.15 -0.53 8.16
C ALA A 387 -17.94 -0.25 9.06
N GLN A 388 -18.14 0.56 10.10
CA GLN A 388 -17.13 0.81 11.13
C GLN A 388 -16.76 -0.47 11.88
N ARG A 389 -17.73 -1.30 12.25
CA ARG A 389 -17.47 -2.59 12.92
C ARG A 389 -16.69 -3.54 12.02
N GLN A 390 -16.95 -3.57 10.71
CA GLN A 390 -16.11 -4.33 9.78
C GLN A 390 -14.66 -3.85 9.82
N LEU A 391 -14.43 -2.54 9.73
CA LEU A 391 -13.09 -1.95 9.80
C LEU A 391 -12.37 -2.33 11.10
N VAL A 392 -13.03 -2.20 12.25
CA VAL A 392 -12.45 -2.53 13.55
C VAL A 392 -12.19 -4.03 13.69
N ARG A 393 -13.11 -4.90 13.25
CA ARG A 393 -13.00 -6.37 13.43
C ARG A 393 -12.10 -7.05 12.42
N GLU A 394 -12.19 -6.67 11.14
CA GLU A 394 -11.50 -7.35 10.03
C GLU A 394 -10.31 -6.55 9.47
N GLY A 395 -10.06 -5.33 9.97
CA GLY A 395 -8.99 -4.48 9.46
C GLY A 395 -9.17 -4.04 8.02
N ARG A 396 -10.40 -4.05 7.52
CA ARG A 396 -10.77 -3.61 6.18
C ARG A 396 -12.24 -3.21 6.14
N ILE A 397 -12.62 -2.44 5.14
CA ILE A 397 -14.00 -2.03 4.90
C ILE A 397 -14.32 -2.28 3.44
N HIS A 398 -15.53 -2.79 3.15
CA HIS A 398 -15.98 -2.98 1.77
C HIS A 398 -15.92 -1.65 1.00
N ASN A 399 -15.32 -1.62 -0.19
CA ASN A 399 -14.99 -0.37 -0.87
C ASN A 399 -16.21 0.56 -1.10
N TYR A 400 -17.35 0.00 -1.52
CA TYR A 400 -18.58 0.79 -1.68
C TYR A 400 -19.04 1.44 -0.37
N LEU A 401 -18.88 0.72 0.74
CA LEU A 401 -19.25 1.22 2.07
C LEU A 401 -18.18 2.14 2.65
N ARG A 402 -16.91 2.04 2.24
CA ARG A 402 -15.86 3.01 2.58
C ARG A 402 -16.21 4.41 2.11
N MET A 403 -16.77 4.52 0.89
CA MET A 403 -17.28 5.78 0.36
C MET A 403 -18.43 6.33 1.21
N LEU A 404 -19.46 5.51 1.48
CA LEU A 404 -20.59 5.92 2.33
C LEU A 404 -20.11 6.33 3.73
N TRP A 405 -19.31 5.48 4.36
CA TRP A 405 -18.70 5.67 5.68
C TRP A 405 -18.02 7.05 5.77
N GLY A 406 -17.21 7.39 4.77
CA GLY A 406 -16.52 8.66 4.79
C GLY A 406 -17.41 9.87 4.52
N LYS A 407 -18.38 9.75 3.60
CA LYS A 407 -19.36 10.84 3.35
C LYS A 407 -20.17 11.16 4.61
N LYS A 408 -20.49 10.15 5.43
CA LYS A 408 -21.19 10.35 6.70
C LYS A 408 -20.30 10.98 7.78
N ILE A 409 -19.01 10.65 7.83
CA ILE A 409 -18.07 11.39 8.71
C ILE A 409 -18.03 12.87 8.32
N LEU A 410 -17.98 13.21 7.02
CA LEU A 410 -18.09 14.60 6.57
C LEU A 410 -19.41 15.27 7.03
N GLU A 411 -20.54 14.56 6.90
CA GLU A 411 -21.86 15.06 7.28
C GLU A 411 -21.99 15.33 8.79
N TRP A 412 -21.34 14.54 9.62
CA TRP A 412 -21.48 14.55 11.08
C TRP A 412 -20.26 15.08 11.83
N SER A 413 -19.34 15.75 11.14
CA SER A 413 -18.22 16.50 11.74
C SER A 413 -18.51 18.00 11.75
N ALA A 414 -17.92 18.75 12.68
CA ALA A 414 -18.14 20.19 12.76
C ALA A 414 -17.53 20.93 11.57
N SER A 415 -16.47 20.39 10.97
CA SER A 415 -15.86 20.95 9.76
C SER A 415 -15.30 19.87 8.81
N PRO A 416 -15.05 20.21 7.54
CA PRO A 416 -14.37 19.32 6.61
C PRO A 416 -12.94 18.93 7.04
N ARG A 417 -12.25 19.81 7.77
CA ARG A 417 -10.90 19.55 8.31
C ARG A 417 -10.95 18.52 9.44
N GLU A 418 -11.87 18.67 10.37
CA GLU A 418 -12.11 17.66 11.43
C GLU A 418 -12.57 16.31 10.83
N ALA A 419 -13.39 16.35 9.78
CA ALA A 419 -13.76 15.15 9.05
C ALA A 419 -12.53 14.46 8.45
N LEU A 420 -11.64 15.21 7.80
CA LEU A 420 -10.38 14.68 7.25
C LEU A 420 -9.52 14.03 8.35
N ASP A 421 -9.33 14.70 9.48
CA ASP A 421 -8.55 14.17 10.60
C ASP A 421 -9.16 12.87 11.15
N THR A 422 -10.49 12.84 11.30
CA THR A 422 -11.24 11.65 11.74
C THR A 422 -11.09 10.49 10.74
N LEU A 423 -11.21 10.78 9.44
CA LEU A 423 -11.04 9.78 8.38
C LEU A 423 -9.64 9.17 8.40
N ILE A 424 -8.60 10.01 8.47
CA ILE A 424 -7.20 9.58 8.52
C ILE A 424 -6.96 8.74 9.79
N GLN A 425 -7.41 9.23 10.94
CA GLN A 425 -7.21 8.55 12.22
C GLN A 425 -7.85 7.16 12.24
N LEU A 426 -9.14 7.04 11.90
CA LEU A 426 -9.83 5.75 11.93
C LEU A 426 -9.29 4.79 10.86
N ASN A 427 -9.02 5.30 9.67
CA ASN A 427 -8.48 4.50 8.58
C ASN A 427 -7.10 3.94 8.94
N ASN A 428 -6.18 4.78 9.37
CA ASN A 428 -4.79 4.37 9.61
C ASN A 428 -4.63 3.58 10.91
N LYS A 429 -5.51 3.77 11.89
CA LYS A 429 -5.53 2.95 13.12
C LYS A 429 -5.97 1.52 12.86
N TYR A 430 -6.98 1.31 12.03
CA TYR A 430 -7.64 0.00 11.90
C TYR A 430 -7.40 -0.73 10.59
N ALA A 431 -7.29 -0.01 9.47
CA ALA A 431 -7.15 -0.63 8.15
C ALA A 431 -5.75 -1.22 7.97
N LEU A 432 -5.70 -2.51 7.65
CA LEU A 432 -4.49 -3.22 7.25
C LEU A 432 -3.93 -2.71 5.92
N ASP A 433 -4.74 -2.03 5.10
CA ASP A 433 -4.34 -1.30 3.90
C ASP A 433 -4.30 0.23 4.10
N GLY A 434 -4.25 0.69 5.35
CA GLY A 434 -4.10 2.10 5.75
C GLY A 434 -2.69 2.65 5.55
N ARG A 435 -2.50 3.97 5.71
CA ARG A 435 -1.20 4.67 5.52
C ARG A 435 -0.58 4.48 4.12
N ASP A 436 -1.44 4.22 3.16
CA ASP A 436 -1.09 3.89 1.78
C ASP A 436 -1.53 5.04 0.85
N PRO A 437 -0.86 5.26 -0.31
CA PRO A 437 -1.32 6.25 -1.28
C PRO A 437 -2.80 6.08 -1.62
N ASN A 438 -3.27 4.83 -1.76
CA ASN A 438 -4.66 4.51 -2.07
C ASN A 438 -5.62 4.90 -0.95
N SER A 439 -5.20 4.73 0.30
CA SER A 439 -5.99 5.15 1.46
C SER A 439 -6.15 6.67 1.49
N TYR A 440 -5.08 7.44 1.31
CA TYR A 440 -5.17 8.91 1.22
C TYR A 440 -5.94 9.39 -0.01
N GLY A 441 -5.80 8.70 -1.14
CA GLY A 441 -6.56 8.94 -2.37
C GLY A 441 -8.07 8.76 -2.15
N GLY A 442 -8.48 7.66 -1.52
CA GLY A 442 -9.88 7.37 -1.17
C GLY A 442 -10.45 8.35 -0.14
N ILE A 443 -9.68 8.70 0.89
CA ILE A 443 -10.05 9.72 1.88
C ILE A 443 -10.24 11.08 1.21
N SER A 444 -9.32 11.50 0.34
CA SER A 444 -9.46 12.77 -0.37
C SER A 444 -10.62 12.77 -1.36
N TRP A 445 -10.95 11.62 -1.95
CA TRP A 445 -12.13 11.47 -2.83
C TRP A 445 -13.44 11.72 -2.08
N ILE A 446 -13.52 11.35 -0.80
CA ILE A 446 -14.66 11.69 0.06
C ILE A 446 -14.85 13.21 0.14
N LEU A 447 -13.78 14.00 0.00
CA LEU A 447 -13.80 15.46 0.03
C LEU A 447 -13.75 16.10 -1.37
N GLY A 448 -13.82 15.32 -2.46
CA GLY A 448 -13.95 15.82 -3.83
C GLY A 448 -12.75 15.58 -4.75
N ARG A 449 -11.63 15.04 -4.27
CA ARG A 449 -10.50 14.69 -5.16
C ARG A 449 -10.92 13.64 -6.20
N TYR A 450 -10.47 13.79 -7.45
CA TYR A 450 -10.77 12.93 -8.61
C TYR A 450 -12.24 12.88 -9.06
N ASP A 451 -13.15 13.58 -8.38
CA ASP A 451 -14.55 13.69 -8.77
C ASP A 451 -14.82 15.06 -9.43
N ARG A 452 -16.07 15.29 -9.78
CA ARG A 452 -16.60 16.55 -10.29
C ARG A 452 -17.65 17.13 -9.33
N PRO A 453 -18.02 18.41 -9.48
CA PRO A 453 -19.20 18.97 -8.80
C PRO A 453 -20.49 18.19 -9.15
N TRP A 454 -21.33 17.96 -8.14
CA TRP A 454 -22.63 17.30 -8.25
C TRP A 454 -23.77 18.28 -7.96
N GLY A 455 -24.84 18.18 -8.74
CA GLY A 455 -26.11 18.86 -8.50
C GLY A 455 -27.19 17.90 -7.99
N PRO A 456 -28.21 18.40 -7.27
CA PRO A 456 -28.30 19.77 -6.75
C PRO A 456 -27.30 20.03 -5.62
N GLU A 457 -26.93 21.29 -5.42
CA GLU A 457 -26.15 21.73 -4.25
C GLU A 457 -26.94 21.45 -2.96
N ARG A 458 -26.28 20.95 -1.93
CA ARG A 458 -26.90 20.52 -0.66
C ARG A 458 -26.27 21.23 0.51
N PRO A 459 -27.02 21.48 1.60
CA PRO A 459 -26.40 21.89 2.85
C PRO A 459 -25.29 20.92 3.26
N ILE A 460 -24.24 21.43 3.92
CA ILE A 460 -23.05 20.71 4.40
C ILE A 460 -22.11 20.28 3.26
N PHE A 461 -22.63 19.57 2.26
CA PHE A 461 -21.85 19.00 1.17
C PHE A 461 -21.54 20.00 0.07
N GLY A 462 -22.34 21.05 -0.08
CA GLY A 462 -22.35 21.87 -1.28
C GLY A 462 -22.51 21.00 -2.52
N THR A 463 -21.50 21.02 -3.39
CA THR A 463 -21.45 20.23 -4.63
C THR A 463 -20.58 18.97 -4.53
N ILE A 464 -20.13 18.59 -3.34
CA ILE A 464 -19.52 17.26 -3.11
C ILE A 464 -20.56 16.17 -3.34
N ARG A 465 -20.16 15.05 -3.98
CA ARG A 465 -21.04 13.90 -4.17
C ARG A 465 -21.65 13.44 -2.84
N TYR A 466 -22.97 13.46 -2.77
CA TYR A 466 -23.73 13.00 -1.62
C TYR A 466 -23.97 11.47 -1.67
N MET A 467 -23.95 10.83 -0.50
CA MET A 467 -24.37 9.45 -0.30
C MET A 467 -25.18 9.33 1.00
N SER A 468 -26.21 8.49 0.98
CA SER A 468 -27.06 8.21 2.14
C SER A 468 -27.26 6.71 2.29
N SER A 469 -27.31 6.23 3.52
CA SER A 469 -27.51 4.82 3.83
C SER A 469 -28.82 4.26 3.27
N GLU A 470 -29.89 5.05 3.27
CA GLU A 470 -31.17 4.67 2.65
C GLU A 470 -31.02 4.39 1.15
N ASN A 471 -30.49 5.34 0.37
CA ASN A 471 -30.24 5.14 -1.06
C ASN A 471 -29.24 4.01 -1.33
N THR A 472 -28.22 3.83 -0.48
CA THR A 472 -27.29 2.71 -0.59
C THR A 472 -28.01 1.37 -0.42
N ALA A 473 -28.84 1.23 0.62
CA ALA A 473 -29.61 0.01 0.89
C ALA A 473 -30.68 -0.29 -0.17
N ARG A 474 -31.16 0.73 -0.89
CA ARG A 474 -32.03 0.57 -2.07
C ARG A 474 -31.26 0.14 -3.32
N LYS A 475 -30.01 0.57 -3.46
CA LYS A 475 -29.19 0.35 -4.66
C LYS A 475 -28.45 -0.99 -4.64
N VAL A 476 -27.96 -1.43 -3.48
CA VAL A 476 -27.17 -2.67 -3.34
C VAL A 476 -27.66 -3.45 -2.12
N SER A 477 -27.56 -4.78 -2.20
CA SER A 477 -27.92 -5.63 -1.06
C SER A 477 -26.93 -5.45 0.08
N VAL A 478 -27.46 -5.19 1.28
CA VAL A 478 -26.70 -4.98 2.52
C VAL A 478 -27.30 -5.75 3.70
N LYS A 479 -28.24 -6.66 3.45
CA LYS A 479 -28.98 -7.35 4.52
C LYS A 479 -28.06 -8.29 5.29
N GLU A 480 -27.30 -9.10 4.55
CA GLU A 480 -26.34 -10.02 5.15
C GLU A 480 -25.17 -9.26 5.78
N TYR A 481 -24.75 -8.16 5.16
CA TYR A 481 -23.75 -7.26 5.70
C TYR A 481 -24.17 -6.69 7.07
N LEU A 482 -25.39 -6.14 7.17
CA LEU A 482 -25.94 -5.63 8.42
C LEU A 482 -26.05 -6.72 9.48
N ARG A 483 -26.46 -7.94 9.11
CA ARG A 483 -26.53 -9.09 10.02
C ARG A 483 -25.15 -9.48 10.55
N ARG A 484 -24.16 -9.58 9.66
CA ARG A 484 -22.78 -9.98 10.00
C ARG A 484 -22.07 -8.96 10.90
N TYR A 485 -22.31 -7.67 10.66
CA TYR A 485 -21.69 -6.57 11.43
C TYR A 485 -22.71 -5.82 12.28
N ALA A 486 -23.74 -6.52 12.74
CA ALA A 486 -24.61 -6.03 13.79
C ALA A 486 -23.79 -5.75 15.08
N GLY A 487 -24.41 -5.00 15.99
CA GLY A 487 -23.81 -4.78 17.31
C GLY A 487 -23.60 -6.10 18.03
N PRO A 488 -22.65 -6.17 18.98
CA PRO A 488 -22.72 -7.21 19.99
C PRO A 488 -24.09 -7.22 20.68
#